data_AF-A0A520K3B7-F1
#
_entry.id   AF-A0A520K3B7-F1
#
_cell.length_a   1.000
_cell.length_b   1.000
_cell.length_c   1.000
_cell.angle_alpha   90.00
_cell.angle_beta   90.00
_cell.angle_gamma   90.00
#
_symmetry.space_group_name_H-M   'P 1'
#
loop_
_entity.id
_entity.type
_entity.pdbx_description
1 polymer ?
#
loop_
_entity_poly.entity_id
_entity_poly.type
_entity_poly.pdbx_seq_one_letter_code
_entity_poly.pdbx_strand_id
1 'polypeptide(L)'
;ERTGKPVGSDIREGKKTLLILRALERCTDEEKKVFRTALGNPQVTKKEIERIRERVQETGSLEYSRRLVDELIAQAVQAINDAPFRPEAKDFLVKIAEFIGMREY
;
A
#
# COMPACT_ATOMS: atom_id res chain seq x y z
N GLU A 1 1.11 -5.41 16.75
CA GLU A 1 1.92 -6.61 16.43
C GLU A 1 2.79 -6.28 15.23
N ARG A 2 3.97 -6.87 15.06
CA ARG A 2 4.77 -6.69 13.84
C ARG A 2 4.40 -7.84 12.92
N THR A 3 3.92 -7.55 11.71
CA THR A 3 3.76 -8.53 10.64
C THR A 3 4.86 -9.60 10.69
N GLY A 4 4.51 -10.87 10.91
CA GLY A 4 5.47 -11.98 11.06
C GLY A 4 6.31 -12.29 9.81
N LYS A 5 6.28 -11.42 8.79
CA LYS A 5 7.08 -11.50 7.58
C LYS A 5 8.37 -10.69 7.74
N PRO A 6 9.49 -11.18 7.18
CA PRO A 6 10.71 -10.37 7.10
C PRO A 6 10.43 -9.05 6.40
N VAL A 7 10.88 -7.95 6.99
CA VAL A 7 10.84 -6.61 6.37
C VAL A 7 11.56 -6.68 5.01
N GLY A 8 10.91 -6.16 3.97
CA GLY A 8 11.42 -6.18 2.60
C GLY A 8 11.30 -7.53 1.89
N SER A 9 10.49 -8.47 2.38
CA SER A 9 10.14 -9.70 1.65
C SER A 9 9.55 -9.38 0.26
N ASP A 10 8.62 -8.43 0.17
CA ASP A 10 8.05 -8.01 -1.11
C ASP A 10 9.09 -7.43 -2.08
N ILE A 11 10.13 -6.77 -1.58
CA ILE A 11 11.25 -6.26 -2.40
C ILE A 11 12.06 -7.43 -2.95
N ARG A 12 12.40 -8.42 -2.12
CA ARG A 12 13.13 -9.64 -2.53
C ARG A 12 12.35 -10.45 -3.56
N GLU A 13 11.03 -10.54 -3.38
CA GLU A 13 10.13 -11.21 -4.32
C GLU A 13 9.88 -10.40 -5.60
N GLY A 14 10.35 -9.14 -5.66
CA GLY A 14 10.20 -8.26 -6.82
C GLY A 14 8.78 -7.76 -7.03
N LYS A 15 7.97 -7.71 -5.98
CA LYS A 15 6.58 -7.24 -6.07
C LYS A 15 6.53 -5.75 -6.36
N LYS A 16 5.86 -5.41 -7.44
CA LYS A 16 5.56 -4.02 -7.83
C LYS A 16 4.28 -3.56 -7.13
N THR A 17 4.35 -3.45 -5.80
CA THR A 17 3.22 -2.96 -5.00
C THR A 17 2.88 -1.51 -5.36
N LEU A 18 1.69 -1.04 -4.98
CA LEU A 18 1.26 0.34 -5.24
C LEU A 18 2.26 1.38 -4.74
N LEU A 19 2.86 1.15 -3.56
CA LEU A 19 3.87 2.02 -2.98
C LEU A 19 5.12 2.13 -3.87
N ILE A 20 5.57 1.00 -4.44
CA ILE A 20 6.73 0.97 -5.33
C ILE A 20 6.39 1.66 -6.66
N LEU A 21 5.21 1.38 -7.23
CA LEU A 21 4.78 1.98 -8.48
C LEU A 21 4.69 3.50 -8.36
N ARG A 22 4.03 4.02 -7.32
CA ARG A 22 3.96 5.47 -7.09
C ARG A 22 5.31 6.10 -6.81
N ALA A 23 6.20 5.41 -6.09
CA ALA A 23 7.55 5.93 -5.88
C ALA A 23 8.30 6.05 -7.21
N LEU A 24 8.23 5.02 -8.06
CA LEU A 24 8.90 5.02 -9.36
C LEU A 24 8.41 6.14 -10.29
N GLU A 25 7.14 6.49 -10.27
CA GLU A 25 6.60 7.58 -11.09
C GLU A 25 7.10 8.97 -10.66
N ARG A 26 7.50 9.13 -9.40
CA ARG A 26 7.96 10.40 -8.82
C ARG A 26 9.47 10.52 -8.69
N CYS A 27 10.18 9.40 -8.78
CA CYS A 27 11.63 9.35 -8.82
C CYS A 27 12.18 9.82 -10.18
N THR A 28 13.33 10.50 -10.17
CA THR A 28 14.13 10.72 -11.37
C THR A 28 14.77 9.41 -11.85
N ASP A 29 15.31 9.39 -13.06
CA ASP A 29 15.90 8.16 -13.63
C ASP A 29 17.12 7.66 -12.85
N GLU A 30 17.89 8.57 -12.25
CA GLU A 30 19.00 8.20 -11.37
C GLU A 30 18.48 7.49 -10.11
N GLU A 31 17.40 8.01 -9.54
CA GLU A 31 16.80 7.49 -8.32
C GLU A 31 16.13 6.15 -8.55
N LYS A 32 15.55 5.92 -9.74
CA LYS A 32 15.00 4.62 -10.14
C LYS A 32 16.05 3.52 -10.17
N LYS A 33 17.36 3.81 -10.28
CA LYS A 33 18.41 2.78 -10.32
C LYS A 33 18.39 1.89 -9.08
N VAL A 34 18.21 2.45 -7.88
CA VAL A 34 18.18 1.66 -6.64
C VAL A 34 17.01 0.68 -6.62
N PHE A 35 15.85 1.07 -7.16
CA PHE A 35 14.70 0.18 -7.27
C PHE A 35 14.97 -0.95 -8.27
N ARG A 36 15.58 -0.65 -9.42
CA ARG A 36 15.91 -1.65 -10.45
C ARG A 36 16.90 -2.70 -9.98
N THR A 37 17.87 -2.32 -9.14
CA THR A 37 18.90 -3.25 -8.64
C THR A 37 18.44 -4.10 -7.47
N ALA A 38 17.47 -3.61 -6.69
CA ALA A 38 17.02 -4.27 -5.47
C ALA A 38 15.71 -5.07 -5.62
N LEU A 39 14.78 -4.64 -6.49
CA LEU A 39 13.53 -5.37 -6.70
C LEU A 39 13.81 -6.72 -7.39
N GLY A 40 13.40 -7.80 -6.75
CA GLY A 40 13.58 -9.17 -7.25
C GLY A 40 14.98 -9.73 -7.00
N ASN A 41 15.83 -9.00 -6.27
CA ASN A 41 17.17 -9.45 -5.92
C ASN A 41 17.14 -10.22 -4.59
N PRO A 42 17.37 -11.55 -4.57
CA PRO A 42 17.38 -12.34 -3.34
C PRO A 42 18.49 -11.93 -2.36
N GLN A 43 19.56 -11.33 -2.89
CA GLN A 43 20.75 -10.87 -2.15
C GLN A 43 20.66 -9.40 -1.74
N VAL A 44 19.51 -8.74 -1.93
CA VAL A 44 19.33 -7.34 -1.52
C VAL A 44 19.64 -7.17 -0.04
N THR A 45 20.52 -6.22 0.24
CA THR A 45 21.00 -5.94 1.59
C THR A 45 19.95 -5.16 2.37
N LYS A 46 20.06 -5.22 3.71
CA LYS A 46 19.20 -4.42 4.60
C LYS A 46 19.32 -2.91 4.31
N LYS A 47 20.53 -2.44 3.99
CA LYS A 47 20.82 -1.04 3.64
C LYS A 47 20.11 -0.61 2.35
N GLU A 48 20.06 -1.47 1.35
CA GLU A 48 19.32 -1.19 0.10
C GLU A 48 17.81 -1.19 0.33
N ILE A 49 17.29 -2.09 1.16
CA ILE A 49 15.88 -2.10 1.57
C ILE A 49 15.52 -0.80 2.30
N GLU A 50 16.36 -0.35 3.25
CA GLU A 50 16.17 0.91 3.97
C GLU A 50 16.17 2.11 3.01
N ARG A 51 17.10 2.14 2.06
CA ARG A 51 17.14 3.20 1.04
C ARG A 51 15.90 3.22 0.15
N ILE A 52 15.37 2.06 -0.25
CA ILE A 52 14.08 2.00 -0.96
C ILE A 52 12.96 2.55 -0.08
N ARG A 53 12.92 2.17 1.19
CA ARG A 53 11.87 2.61 2.12
C ARG A 53 11.88 4.13 2.29
N GLU A 54 13.05 4.73 2.46
CA GLU A 54 13.22 6.18 2.53
C GLU A 54 12.68 6.85 1.26
N ARG A 55 13.05 6.34 0.07
CA ARG A 55 12.53 6.87 -1.20
C ARG A 55 11.01 6.76 -1.34
N VAL A 56 10.44 5.64 -0.92
CA VAL A 56 8.98 5.45 -0.93
C VAL A 56 8.29 6.48 -0.03
N GLN A 57 8.91 6.86 1.10
CA GLN A 57 8.39 7.92 1.98
C GLN A 57 8.56 9.31 1.36
N GLU A 58 9.74 9.65 0.84
CA GLU A 58 10.02 10.96 0.22
C GLU A 58 9.11 11.27 -0.98
N THR A 59 8.69 10.24 -1.72
CA THR A 59 7.79 10.38 -2.87
C THR A 59 6.32 10.64 -2.49
N GLY A 60 5.98 10.59 -1.20
CA GLY A 60 4.61 10.71 -0.71
C GLY A 60 3.73 9.51 -1.09
N SER A 61 4.35 8.35 -1.38
CA SER A 61 3.63 7.16 -1.84
C SER A 61 2.74 6.56 -0.75
N LEU A 62 3.16 6.70 0.52
CA LEU A 62 2.38 6.24 1.67
C LEU A 62 1.11 7.09 1.84
N GLU A 63 1.23 8.40 1.77
CA GLU A 63 0.14 9.36 1.84
C GLU A 63 -0.82 9.19 0.66
N TYR A 64 -0.29 8.90 -0.53
CA TYR A 64 -1.12 8.52 -1.67
C TYR A 64 -1.93 7.26 -1.39
N SER A 65 -1.29 6.20 -0.88
CA SER A 65 -1.97 4.94 -0.58
C SER A 65 -3.06 5.11 0.48
N ARG A 66 -2.82 5.93 1.52
CA ARG A 66 -3.81 6.24 2.56
C ARG A 66 -5.02 6.96 1.98
N ARG A 67 -4.80 8.02 1.19
CA ARG A 67 -5.90 8.73 0.52
C ARG A 67 -6.71 7.82 -0.39
N LEU A 68 -6.05 6.93 -1.13
CA LEU A 68 -6.74 5.97 -1.97
C LEU A 68 -7.59 5.00 -1.16
N VAL A 69 -7.14 4.58 0.03
CA VAL A 69 -7.96 3.78 0.95
C VAL A 69 -9.20 4.58 1.35
N ASP A 70 -9.05 5.83 1.79
CA ASP A 70 -10.18 6.67 2.20
C ASP A 70 -11.20 6.86 1.05
N GLU A 71 -10.72 7.12 -0.17
CA GLU A 71 -11.55 7.24 -1.37
C GLU A 71 -12.32 5.95 -1.68
N LEU A 72 -11.65 4.79 -1.61
CA LEU A 72 -12.26 3.49 -1.88
C LEU A 72 -13.27 3.10 -0.81
N ILE A 73 -13.02 3.41 0.47
CA ILE A 73 -13.99 3.18 1.54
C ILE A 73 -15.22 4.06 1.33
N ALA A 74 -15.05 5.34 1.01
CA ALA A 74 -16.17 6.23 0.73
C ALA A 74 -17.03 5.73 -0.45
N GLN A 75 -16.39 5.27 -1.53
CA GLN A 75 -17.08 4.66 -2.67
C GLN A 75 -17.83 3.38 -2.28
N ALA A 76 -17.22 2.51 -1.47
CA ALA A 76 -17.85 1.29 -1.00
C ALA A 76 -19.08 1.57 -0.13
N VAL A 77 -18.98 2.51 0.81
CA VAL A 77 -20.09 2.92 1.68
C VAL A 77 -21.25 3.48 0.86
N GLN A 78 -20.96 4.35 -0.12
CA GLN A 78 -21.99 4.89 -1.01
C GLN A 78 -22.69 3.75 -1.79
N ALA A 79 -21.93 2.84 -2.39
CA ALA A 79 -22.49 1.71 -3.13
C ALA A 79 -23.36 0.79 -2.27
N ILE A 80 -22.98 0.57 -1.00
CA ILE A 80 -23.78 -0.22 -0.04
C ILE A 80 -25.09 0.50 0.30
N ASN A 81 -25.04 1.82 0.48
CA ASN A 81 -26.22 2.64 0.78
C ASN A 81 -27.22 2.65 -0.37
N ASP A 82 -26.75 2.66 -1.62
CA ASP A 82 -27.60 2.65 -2.81
C ASP A 82 -28.14 1.25 -3.16
N ALA A 83 -27.52 0.18 -2.65
CA ALA A 83 -27.94 -1.19 -2.91
C ALA A 83 -29.31 -1.52 -2.27
N PRO A 84 -30.13 -2.42 -2.87
CA PRO A 84 -31.44 -2.81 -2.35
C PRO A 84 -31.31 -3.86 -1.22
N PHE A 85 -30.44 -3.61 -0.24
CA PHE A 85 -30.26 -4.47 0.93
C PHE A 85 -31.13 -4.01 2.10
N ARG A 86 -31.45 -4.97 2.98
CA ARG A 86 -32.09 -4.67 4.26
C ARG A 86 -31.16 -3.79 5.12
N PRO A 87 -31.70 -2.90 5.96
CA PRO A 87 -30.89 -1.97 6.77
C PRO A 87 -29.78 -2.64 7.59
N GLU A 88 -30.05 -3.82 8.16
CA GLU A 88 -29.08 -4.54 9.00
C GLU A 88 -27.89 -5.06 8.19
N ALA A 89 -28.12 -5.46 6.94
CA ALA A 89 -27.06 -5.88 6.04
C ALA A 89 -26.20 -4.69 5.60
N LYS A 90 -26.81 -3.51 5.37
CA LYS A 90 -26.07 -2.29 5.06
C LYS A 90 -25.15 -1.89 6.22
N ASP A 91 -25.68 -1.83 7.43
CA ASP A 91 -24.92 -1.49 8.63
C ASP A 91 -23.74 -2.44 8.84
N PHE A 92 -23.96 -3.75 8.69
CA PHE A 92 -22.89 -4.74 8.81
C PHE A 92 -21.78 -4.56 7.76
N LEU A 93 -22.14 -4.35 6.49
CA LEU A 93 -21.17 -4.17 5.41
C LEU A 93 -20.39 -2.87 5.53
N VAL A 94 -21.03 -1.77 5.94
CA VAL A 94 -20.37 -0.48 6.20
C VAL A 94 -19.31 -0.65 7.29
N LYS A 95 -19.66 -1.32 8.40
CA LYS A 95 -18.71 -1.59 9.49
C LYS A 95 -17.50 -2.42 9.03
N ILE A 96 -17.71 -3.40 8.14
CA ILE A 96 -16.60 -4.16 7.55
C ILE A 96 -15.70 -3.24 6.71
N ALA A 97 -16.27 -2.41 5.86
CA ALA A 97 -15.51 -1.49 5.01
C ALA A 97 -14.65 -0.55 5.86
N GLU A 98 -15.24 0.11 6.84
CA GLU A 98 -14.54 1.01 7.77
C GLU A 98 -13.44 0.29 8.55
N PHE A 99 -13.73 -0.90 9.09
CA PHE A 99 -12.75 -1.71 9.81
C PHE A 99 -11.54 -2.08 8.95
N ILE A 100 -11.76 -2.47 7.70
CA ILE A 100 -10.67 -2.82 6.76
C ILE A 100 -9.78 -1.60 6.46
N GLY A 101 -10.36 -0.39 6.42
CA GLY A 101 -9.62 0.85 6.18
C GLY A 101 -8.80 1.33 7.38
N MET A 102 -9.27 1.10 8.61
CA MET A 102 -8.62 1.60 9.84
C MET A 102 -7.57 0.66 10.45
N ARG A 103 -7.55 -0.62 10.07
CA ARG A 103 -6.65 -1.60 10.69
C ARG A 103 -5.17 -1.25 10.45
N GLU A 104 -4.40 -1.19 11.54
CA GLU A 104 -2.93 -1.19 11.50
C GLU A 104 -2.42 -2.64 11.64
N TYR A 105 -1.37 -3.00 10.87
CA TYR A 105 -0.78 -4.35 10.80
C TYR A 105 0.58 -4.45 11.49
#